data_AF-A0A0Q4B8G2-F1
#
_entry.id   AF-A0A0Q4B8G2-F1
#
_cell.length_a   1.000
_cell.length_b   1.000
_cell.length_c   1.000
_cell.angle_alpha   90.00
_cell.angle_beta   90.00
_cell.angle_gamma   90.00
#
_symmetry.space_group_name_H-M   'P 1'
#
loop_
_entity.id
_entity.type
_entity.pdbx_description
1 polymer ?
#
loop_
_entity_poly.entity_id
_entity_poly.type
_entity_poly.pdbx_seq_one_letter_code
_entity_poly.pdbx_strand_id
1 'polypeptide(L)'
;MWTCATRLLALGCVLFGLGLTACEYNQEEIAYYKSQPRDGRILGDWLTCDKATGQPDGEYTYRYLANGEFWKLNDKPPSPPRYFYTVDNRELWDLSPGIRFYSAASHYRLLYRFSQDLDVLYLYDPQDSQNPGPVKVLKRKK
;
A
#
# COMPACT_ATOMS: atom_id res chain seq x y z
N MET A 1 -2.26 -48.64 35.28
CA MET A 1 -3.33 -47.64 35.48
C MET A 1 -2.79 -46.28 35.03
N TRP A 2 -3.04 -45.90 33.78
CA TRP A 2 -2.70 -44.59 33.22
C TRP A 2 -4.02 -43.92 32.88
N THR A 3 -4.65 -43.32 33.90
CA THR A 3 -6.03 -42.84 33.83
C THR A 3 -6.07 -41.32 33.81
N CYS A 4 -6.71 -40.81 32.76
CA CYS A 4 -7.27 -39.45 32.59
C CYS A 4 -6.30 -38.26 32.47
N ALA A 5 -5.17 -38.19 33.16
CA ALA A 5 -4.35 -36.97 33.18
C ALA A 5 -3.74 -36.59 31.81
N THR A 6 -3.29 -37.58 31.03
CA THR A 6 -2.62 -37.36 29.74
C THR A 6 -3.60 -36.95 28.62
N ARG A 7 -4.89 -37.28 28.75
CA ARG A 7 -5.92 -36.95 27.75
C ARG A 7 -6.43 -35.50 27.86
N LEU A 8 -6.43 -34.93 29.08
CA LEU A 8 -6.80 -33.53 29.31
C LEU A 8 -5.72 -32.56 28.82
N LEU A 9 -4.43 -32.92 28.95
CA LEU A 9 -3.33 -32.09 28.44
C LEU A 9 -3.33 -32.01 26.91
N ALA A 10 -3.65 -33.12 26.22
CA ALA A 10 -3.73 -33.17 24.77
C ALA A 10 -4.91 -32.34 24.22
N LEU A 11 -6.06 -32.31 24.92
CA LEU A 11 -7.20 -31.47 24.53
C LEU A 11 -6.90 -29.96 24.69
N GLY A 12 -6.15 -29.58 25.74
CA GLY A 12 -5.73 -28.19 25.95
C GLY A 12 -4.80 -27.66 24.85
N CYS A 13 -3.88 -28.48 24.35
CA CYS A 13 -2.96 -28.09 23.28
C CYS A 13 -3.65 -27.95 21.91
N VAL A 14 -4.66 -28.76 21.61
CA VAL A 14 -5.41 -28.66 20.33
C VAL A 14 -6.30 -27.39 20.30
N LEU A 15 -6.85 -26.97 21.45
CA LEU A 15 -7.64 -25.74 21.55
C LEU A 15 -6.78 -24.47 21.50
N PHE A 16 -5.55 -24.50 22.00
CA PHE A 16 -4.60 -23.39 21.85
C PHE A 16 -3.94 -23.31 20.46
N GLY A 17 -3.83 -24.43 19.73
CA GLY A 17 -3.28 -24.46 18.37
C GLY A 17 -4.22 -23.91 17.28
N LEU A 18 -5.52 -23.84 17.55
CA LEU A 18 -6.54 -23.39 16.60
C LEU A 18 -6.99 -21.92 16.79
N GLY A 19 -6.50 -21.24 17.83
CA GLY A 19 -7.10 -20.00 18.33
C GLY A 19 -6.29 -18.71 18.19
N LEU A 20 -5.15 -18.73 17.49
CA LEU A 20 -4.37 -17.53 17.18
C LEU A 20 -4.22 -17.43 15.66
N THR A 21 -5.33 -17.24 14.94
CA THR A 21 -5.21 -16.61 13.62
C THR A 21 -4.71 -15.20 13.90
N ALA A 22 -3.40 -15.03 13.85
CA ALA A 22 -2.75 -13.76 14.06
C ALA A 22 -3.42 -12.70 13.16
N CYS A 23 -3.40 -11.47 13.64
CA CYS A 23 -3.81 -10.25 12.95
C CYS A 23 -2.93 -10.08 11.70
N GLU A 24 -3.18 -10.88 10.66
CA GLU A 24 -2.37 -10.96 9.45
C GLU A 24 -3.06 -10.21 8.32
N TYR A 25 -2.28 -9.51 7.53
CA TYR A 25 -2.79 -8.95 6.28
C TYR A 25 -3.17 -10.05 5.30
N ASN A 26 -4.14 -9.78 4.43
CA ASN A 26 -4.53 -10.71 3.37
C ASN A 26 -3.36 -11.00 2.41
N GLN A 27 -2.66 -12.11 2.61
CA GLN A 27 -1.43 -12.44 1.88
C GLN A 27 -1.67 -12.76 0.40
N GLU A 28 -2.81 -13.33 0.04
CA GLU A 28 -3.13 -13.69 -1.35
C GLU A 28 -3.25 -12.43 -2.21
N GLU A 29 -3.91 -11.42 -1.69
CA GLU A 29 -4.09 -10.14 -2.36
C GLU A 29 -2.79 -9.34 -2.46
N ILE A 30 -1.97 -9.37 -1.40
CA ILE A 30 -0.61 -8.81 -1.43
C ILE A 30 0.23 -9.51 -2.51
N ALA A 31 0.19 -10.85 -2.56
CA ALA A 31 0.94 -11.62 -3.54
C ALA A 31 0.49 -11.29 -4.98
N TYR A 32 -0.81 -11.13 -5.20
CA TYR A 32 -1.35 -10.67 -6.48
C TYR A 32 -0.73 -9.32 -6.86
N TYR A 33 -0.82 -8.30 -6.01
CA TYR A 33 -0.25 -6.97 -6.28
C TYR A 33 1.26 -7.03 -6.54
N LYS A 34 2.01 -7.81 -5.75
CA LYS A 34 3.47 -7.97 -5.92
C LYS A 34 3.84 -8.61 -7.27
N SER A 35 3.02 -9.54 -7.78
CA SER A 35 3.26 -10.21 -9.06
C SER A 35 2.97 -9.36 -10.31
N GLN A 36 2.19 -8.28 -10.18
CA GLN A 36 1.79 -7.45 -11.31
C GLN A 36 2.95 -6.59 -11.87
N PRO A 37 2.90 -6.25 -13.17
CA PRO A 37 3.88 -5.34 -13.79
C PRO A 37 3.75 -3.92 -13.24
N ARG A 38 4.85 -3.16 -13.34
CA ARG A 38 4.89 -1.79 -12.87
C ARG A 38 5.84 -0.93 -13.71
N ASP A 39 5.42 0.31 -13.95
CA ASP A 39 6.18 1.32 -14.67
C ASP A 39 7.41 1.72 -13.84
N GLY A 40 8.60 1.36 -14.33
CA GLY A 40 9.87 1.63 -13.67
C GLY A 40 10.11 3.11 -13.38
N ARG A 41 9.45 4.02 -14.12
CA ARG A 41 9.57 5.46 -13.91
C ARG A 41 8.94 5.91 -12.60
N ILE A 42 7.96 5.18 -12.05
CA ILE A 42 7.34 5.52 -10.75
C ILE A 42 8.29 5.22 -9.58
N LEU A 43 9.25 4.32 -9.77
CA LEU A 43 10.12 3.88 -8.69
C LEU A 43 10.98 5.02 -8.11
N GLY A 44 11.19 4.95 -6.80
CA GLY A 44 11.96 5.93 -6.04
C GLY A 44 11.12 6.73 -5.04
N ASP A 45 11.73 7.78 -4.52
CA ASP A 45 11.16 8.66 -3.50
C ASP A 45 10.59 9.92 -4.13
N TRP A 46 9.43 10.34 -3.62
CA TRP A 46 8.69 11.49 -4.10
C TRP A 46 8.18 12.34 -2.95
N LEU A 47 8.46 13.64 -2.98
CA LEU A 47 7.96 14.61 -2.02
C LEU A 47 6.58 15.09 -2.42
N THR A 48 5.70 15.24 -1.45
CA THR A 48 4.39 15.88 -1.68
C THR A 48 4.61 17.36 -1.98
N CYS A 49 3.83 17.89 -2.91
CA CYS A 49 3.84 19.31 -3.25
C CYS A 49 2.49 19.95 -2.94
N ASP A 50 2.54 21.19 -2.48
CA ASP A 50 1.36 22.03 -2.36
C ASP A 50 0.76 22.26 -3.75
N LYS A 51 -0.56 22.07 -3.87
CA LYS A 51 -1.24 22.12 -5.18
C LYS A 51 -1.29 23.51 -5.78
N ALA A 52 -1.31 24.56 -4.96
CA ALA A 52 -1.43 25.94 -5.43
C ALA A 52 -0.08 26.49 -5.92
N THR A 53 1.01 26.11 -5.25
CA THR A 53 2.35 26.64 -5.49
C THR A 53 3.26 25.67 -6.24
N GLY A 54 2.94 24.38 -6.27
CA GLY A 54 3.75 23.32 -6.87
C GLY A 54 5.08 23.07 -6.17
N GLN A 55 5.30 23.69 -5.00
CA GLN A 55 6.52 23.51 -4.21
C GLN A 55 6.38 22.34 -3.25
N PRO A 56 7.47 21.59 -2.98
CA PRO A 56 7.45 20.58 -1.93
C PRO A 56 6.98 21.17 -0.60
N ASP A 57 5.91 20.62 -0.04
CA ASP A 57 5.39 21.02 1.27
C ASP A 57 6.10 20.30 2.43
N GLY A 58 6.84 19.23 2.11
CA GLY A 58 7.59 18.42 3.05
C GLY A 58 6.72 17.55 3.97
N GLU A 59 5.40 17.50 3.76
CA GLU A 59 4.49 16.80 4.68
C GLU A 59 4.71 15.27 4.64
N TYR A 60 4.91 14.73 3.44
CA TYR A 60 5.20 13.30 3.24
C TYR A 60 6.20 13.05 2.12
N THR A 61 7.01 12.01 2.31
CA THR A 61 7.73 11.32 1.24
C THR A 61 6.99 10.03 0.88
N TYR A 62 6.66 9.85 -0.39
CA TYR A 62 6.11 8.62 -0.94
C TYR A 62 7.22 7.80 -1.60
N ARG A 63 7.41 6.56 -1.17
CA ARG A 63 8.44 5.66 -1.69
C ARG A 63 7.80 4.49 -2.42
N TYR A 64 8.09 4.36 -3.71
CA TYR A 64 7.63 3.28 -4.56
C TYR A 64 8.77 2.32 -4.87
N LEU A 65 8.61 1.05 -4.52
CA LEU A 65 9.64 0.02 -4.62
C LEU A 65 9.35 -0.97 -5.75
N ALA A 66 10.42 -1.54 -6.31
CA ALA A 66 10.34 -2.50 -7.42
C ALA A 66 9.58 -3.79 -7.05
N ASN A 67 9.55 -4.14 -5.77
CA ASN A 67 8.80 -5.28 -5.24
C ASN A 67 7.28 -5.02 -5.13
N GLY A 68 6.81 -3.83 -5.50
CA GLY A 68 5.40 -3.44 -5.44
C GLY A 68 4.96 -2.84 -4.12
N GLU A 69 5.89 -2.60 -3.18
CA GLU A 69 5.57 -1.88 -1.95
C GLU A 69 5.55 -0.37 -2.16
N PHE A 70 4.60 0.26 -1.51
CA PHE A 70 4.35 1.68 -1.49
C PHE A 70 4.31 2.15 -0.04
N TRP A 71 5.17 3.11 0.30
CA TRP A 71 5.28 3.66 1.65
C TRP A 71 4.95 5.14 1.66
N LYS A 72 4.11 5.56 2.61
CA LYS A 72 3.89 6.96 2.97
C LYS A 72 4.72 7.26 4.22
N LEU A 73 5.83 7.96 4.04
CA LEU A 73 6.82 8.25 5.07
C LEU A 73 6.70 9.70 5.55
N ASN A 74 6.89 9.90 6.85
CA ASN A 74 7.08 11.18 7.54
C ASN A 74 7.98 10.95 8.77
N ASP A 75 8.05 11.89 9.70
CA ASP A 75 8.85 11.77 10.92
C ASP A 75 8.23 10.83 11.98
N LYS A 76 7.14 10.12 11.67
CA LYS A 76 6.49 9.15 12.56
C LYS A 76 6.89 7.72 12.18
N PRO A 77 6.72 6.75 13.10
CA PRO A 77 6.86 5.34 12.75
C PRO A 77 6.02 5.01 11.51
N PRO A 78 6.60 4.35 10.50
CA PRO A 78 5.91 4.14 9.24
C PRO A 78 4.71 3.22 9.45
N SER A 79 3.57 3.60 8.86
CA SER A 79 2.47 2.66 8.70
C SER A 79 2.91 1.45 7.87
N PRO A 80 2.25 0.29 8.03
CA PRO A 80 2.45 -0.87 7.18
C PRO A 80 2.45 -0.48 5.69
N PRO A 81 3.26 -1.17 4.86
CA PRO A 81 3.31 -0.87 3.45
C PRO A 81 1.94 -1.08 2.82
N ARG A 82 1.64 -0.21 1.89
CA ARG A 82 0.60 -0.41 0.88
C ARG A 82 1.26 -1.09 -0.32
N TYR A 83 0.46 -1.57 -1.26
CA TYR A 83 1.00 -2.24 -2.45
C TYR A 83 0.47 -1.62 -3.71
N PHE A 84 1.25 -1.66 -4.78
CA PHE A 84 0.86 -1.03 -6.04
C PHE A 84 1.34 -1.79 -7.27
N TYR A 85 0.63 -1.54 -8.37
CA TYR A 85 1.05 -1.90 -9.71
C TYR A 85 0.52 -0.86 -10.71
N THR A 86 0.95 -0.97 -11.97
CA THR A 86 0.49 -0.04 -13.01
C THR A 86 -0.02 -0.78 -14.22
N VAL A 87 -0.96 -0.16 -14.92
CA VAL A 87 -1.53 -0.69 -16.18
C VAL A 87 -1.33 0.35 -17.28
N ASP A 88 -0.87 -0.13 -18.44
CA ASP A 88 -0.73 0.62 -19.70
C ASP A 88 -0.04 1.99 -19.58
N ASN A 89 0.90 2.11 -18.64
CA ASN A 89 1.61 3.36 -18.33
C ASN A 89 0.69 4.56 -18.05
N ARG A 90 -0.52 4.30 -17.53
CA ARG A 90 -1.57 5.31 -17.34
C ARG A 90 -2.29 5.19 -16.02
N GLU A 91 -2.51 3.96 -15.56
CA GLU A 91 -3.23 3.70 -14.31
C GLU A 91 -2.29 3.20 -13.24
N LEU A 92 -2.49 3.68 -12.02
CA LEU A 92 -1.83 3.21 -10.82
C LEU A 92 -2.91 2.65 -9.90
N TRP A 93 -2.74 1.39 -9.54
CA TRP A 93 -3.64 0.67 -8.66
C TRP A 93 -2.96 0.49 -7.31
N ASP A 94 -3.58 1.01 -6.27
CA ASP A 94 -3.08 0.98 -4.89
C ASP A 94 -3.96 0.08 -4.01
N LEU A 95 -3.31 -0.70 -3.15
CA LEU A 95 -3.89 -1.55 -2.13
C LEU A 95 -3.52 -1.01 -0.74
N SER A 96 -4.53 -0.65 0.04
CA SER A 96 -4.42 -0.72 1.50
C SER A 96 -4.79 -2.14 1.93
N PRO A 97 -3.85 -2.96 2.40
CA PRO A 97 -4.18 -4.33 2.77
C PRO A 97 -5.12 -4.31 3.99
N GLY A 98 -6.21 -5.06 3.88
CA GLY A 98 -7.09 -5.32 5.01
C GLY A 98 -6.40 -6.26 6.01
N ILE A 99 -6.77 -6.14 7.28
CA ILE A 99 -6.38 -7.10 8.31
C ILE A 99 -7.43 -8.22 8.27
N ARG A 100 -6.98 -9.45 8.03
CA ARG A 100 -7.85 -10.63 7.94
C ARG A 100 -8.79 -10.69 9.15
N PHE A 101 -10.10 -10.76 8.88
CA PHE A 101 -11.18 -10.80 9.88
C PHE A 101 -11.45 -9.50 10.67
N TYR A 102 -10.67 -8.43 10.50
CA TYR A 102 -10.81 -7.17 11.26
C TYR A 102 -11.08 -5.95 10.40
N SER A 103 -10.54 -5.91 9.18
CA SER A 103 -10.80 -4.81 8.23
C SER A 103 -10.77 -5.28 6.79
N ALA A 104 -11.67 -4.74 5.99
CA ALA A 104 -11.66 -4.96 4.55
C ALA A 104 -10.44 -4.26 3.91
N ALA A 105 -9.91 -4.87 2.86
CA ALA A 105 -8.95 -4.21 2.00
C ALA A 105 -9.59 -3.03 1.27
N SER A 106 -8.77 -2.05 0.89
CA SER A 106 -9.24 -0.90 0.12
C SER A 106 -8.38 -0.74 -1.12
N HIS A 107 -9.04 -0.72 -2.28
CA HIS A 107 -8.41 -0.58 -3.58
C HIS A 107 -8.70 0.81 -4.12
N TYR A 108 -7.66 1.44 -4.65
CA TYR A 108 -7.76 2.76 -5.24
C TYR A 108 -7.20 2.69 -6.66
N ARG A 109 -7.96 3.21 -7.61
CA ARG A 109 -7.51 3.40 -8.99
C ARG A 109 -7.25 4.87 -9.21
N LEU A 110 -6.02 5.21 -9.56
CA LEU A 110 -5.60 6.56 -9.91
C LEU A 110 -5.12 6.58 -11.36
N LEU A 111 -5.38 7.69 -12.06
CA LEU A 111 -4.67 7.98 -13.29
C LEU A 111 -3.37 8.70 -12.93
N TYR A 112 -2.28 8.41 -13.61
CA TYR A 112 -1.03 9.10 -13.38
C TYR A 112 -0.42 9.66 -14.67
N ARG A 113 0.35 10.73 -14.51
CA ARG A 113 1.10 11.37 -15.59
C ARG A 113 2.38 11.97 -15.05
N PHE A 114 3.47 11.85 -15.80
CA PHE A 114 4.71 12.56 -15.50
C PHE A 114 4.78 13.92 -16.19
N SER A 115 5.53 14.85 -15.63
CA SER A 115 6.11 15.98 -16.38
C SER A 115 7.06 15.47 -17.46
N GLN A 116 7.38 16.32 -18.44
CA GLN A 116 8.27 15.95 -19.55
C GLN A 116 9.68 15.54 -19.09
N ASP A 117 10.18 16.15 -18.01
CA ASP A 117 11.48 15.86 -17.39
C ASP A 117 11.45 14.70 -16.38
N LEU A 118 10.28 14.08 -16.16
CA LEU A 118 10.04 12.99 -15.19
C LEU A 118 10.35 13.36 -13.73
N ASP A 119 10.48 14.66 -13.42
CA ASP A 119 10.74 15.17 -12.07
C ASP A 119 9.44 15.37 -11.28
N VAL A 120 8.29 15.42 -11.94
CA VAL A 120 6.97 15.59 -11.30
C VAL A 120 6.02 14.46 -11.73
N LEU A 121 5.31 13.90 -10.76
CA LEU A 121 4.27 12.90 -10.91
C LEU A 121 2.93 13.49 -10.45
N TYR A 122 1.97 13.51 -11.36
CA TYR A 122 0.60 13.94 -11.11
C TYR A 122 -0.28 12.70 -10.96
N LEU A 123 -1.06 12.64 -9.88
CA LEU A 123 -2.05 11.59 -9.64
C LEU A 123 -3.44 12.21 -9.66
N TYR A 124 -4.38 11.59 -10.37
CA TYR A 124 -5.75 12.03 -10.55
C TYR A 124 -6.70 10.93 -10.09
N ASP A 125 -7.79 11.32 -9.43
CA ASP A 125 -8.90 10.42 -9.16
C ASP A 125 -9.84 10.45 -10.37
N PRO A 126 -9.99 9.34 -11.11
CA PRO A 126 -10.88 9.29 -12.27
C PRO A 126 -12.37 9.45 -11.91
N GLN A 127 -12.73 9.38 -10.63
CA GLN A 127 -14.12 9.51 -10.16
C GLN A 127 -14.43 10.91 -9.61
N ASP A 128 -13.42 11.76 -9.38
CA ASP A 128 -13.61 13.11 -8.87
C ASP A 128 -13.98 14.10 -10.00
N SER A 129 -15.26 14.07 -10.38
CA SER A 129 -15.81 14.99 -11.39
C SER A 129 -15.99 16.42 -10.87
N GLN A 130 -15.95 16.62 -9.54
CA GLN A 130 -16.15 17.93 -8.92
C GLN A 130 -14.85 18.74 -8.87
N ASN A 131 -13.71 18.07 -8.76
CA ASN A 131 -12.40 18.71 -8.76
C ASN A 131 -11.46 18.02 -9.77
N PRO A 132 -11.47 18.43 -11.05
CA PRO A 132 -10.76 17.74 -12.13
C PRO A 132 -9.22 17.87 -12.07
N GLY A 133 -8.69 18.53 -11.04
CA GLY A 133 -7.26 18.68 -10.82
C GLY A 133 -6.58 17.41 -10.29
N PRO A 134 -5.25 17.39 -10.21
CA PRO A 134 -4.55 16.30 -9.55
C PRO A 134 -4.95 16.20 -8.08
N VAL A 135 -5.30 14.99 -7.63
CA VAL A 135 -5.50 14.70 -6.21
C VAL A 135 -4.17 14.76 -5.45
N LYS A 136 -3.06 14.49 -6.12
CA LYS A 136 -1.70 14.68 -5.59
C LYS A 136 -0.74 15.14 -6.68
N VAL A 137 0.17 16.03 -6.30
CA VAL A 137 1.34 16.41 -7.10
C VAL A 137 2.56 16.02 -6.29
N LEU A 138 3.45 15.26 -6.91
CA LEU A 138 4.63 14.72 -6.26
C LEU A 138 5.87 15.12 -7.04
N LYS A 139 6.91 15.59 -6.36
CA LYS A 139 8.21 15.91 -6.96
C LYS A 139 9.26 14.88 -6.58
N ARG A 140 10.06 14.44 -7.54
CA ARG A 140 11.09 13.43 -7.30
C ARG A 140 12.09 13.95 -6.27
N LYS A 141 12.36 13.11 -5.26
CA LYS A 141 13.40 13.37 -4.27
C LYS A 141 14.73 12.90 -4.86
N LYS A 142 15.64 13.85 -5.06
CA LYS A 142 17.00 13.56 -5.52
C LYS A 142 17.86 13.00 -4.39
#